data_AF-A0A1H9PII1-F1
#
_entry.id   AF-A0A1H9PII1-F1
#
_cell.length_a   1.000
_cell.length_b   1.000
_cell.length_c   1.000
_cell.angle_alpha   90.00
_cell.angle_beta   90.00
_cell.angle_gamma   90.00
#
_symmetry.space_group_name_H-M   'P 1'
#
loop_
_entity.id
_entity.type
_entity.pdbx_description
1 polymer ?
#
loop_
_entity_poly.entity_id
_entity_poly.type
_entity_poly.pdbx_seq_one_letter_code
_entity_poly.pdbx_strand_id
1 'polypeptide(L)'
;MTKPKQTRINAGGRPLSYDPNFVCEIIEAGLAAGLPAAELDAPYVKEKLCNDHGVKGSIRQEALESLVAAAHAEIVDAENKALLKALPDGIAAAVDEAAAAAGRELLLVLARQHAVSQAVADQTCEELRADKRNAQHRIADLEGCLAEAKEACHTLARERDEMAEELAESQKTLRVAQAEVERLSSEPTGLDHLLAELRDPKNRDGVRAALTEIVASRGTPATQ
;
A
#
# COMPACT_ATOMS: atom_id res chain seq x y z
N MET A 1 -49.61 -36.49 -1.54
CA MET A 1 -49.04 -36.39 -2.90
C MET A 1 -49.55 -35.11 -3.56
N THR A 2 -48.76 -34.06 -3.47
CA THR A 2 -49.01 -32.74 -4.02
C THR A 2 -48.67 -32.74 -5.51
N LYS A 3 -49.68 -32.60 -6.38
CA LYS A 3 -49.48 -32.38 -7.81
C LYS A 3 -48.87 -30.99 -8.02
N PRO A 4 -47.91 -30.81 -8.94
CA PRO A 4 -47.28 -29.52 -9.17
C PRO A 4 -48.29 -28.53 -9.75
N LYS A 5 -48.34 -27.35 -9.13
CA LYS A 5 -49.06 -26.17 -9.59
C LYS A 5 -48.47 -25.78 -10.95
N GLN A 6 -49.20 -26.03 -12.03
CA GLN A 6 -48.92 -25.37 -13.30
C GLN A 6 -49.22 -23.87 -13.11
N THR A 7 -48.15 -23.09 -13.10
CA THR A 7 -48.16 -21.64 -13.17
C THR A 7 -48.87 -21.23 -14.47
N ARG A 8 -50.14 -20.82 -14.35
CA ARG A 8 -50.85 -20.15 -15.43
C ARG A 8 -50.17 -18.81 -15.67
N ILE A 9 -49.44 -18.71 -16.78
CA ILE A 9 -48.93 -17.43 -17.26
C ILE A 9 -50.14 -16.69 -17.82
N ASN A 10 -50.56 -15.65 -17.12
CA ASN A 10 -51.61 -14.74 -17.57
C ASN A 10 -51.11 -13.94 -18.78
N ALA A 11 -51.43 -14.38 -20.00
CA ALA A 11 -51.36 -13.54 -21.19
C ALA A 11 -52.77 -12.96 -21.43
N GLY A 12 -53.05 -11.81 -20.81
CA GLY A 12 -54.30 -11.08 -20.98
C GLY A 12 -54.48 -10.60 -22.42
N GLY A 13 -55.28 -11.31 -23.19
CA GLY A 13 -55.71 -10.94 -24.53
C GLY A 13 -56.93 -11.78 -24.93
N ARG A 14 -57.76 -11.24 -25.83
CA ARG A 14 -58.84 -12.02 -26.46
C ARG A 14 -58.21 -13.29 -27.06
N PRO A 15 -58.78 -14.50 -26.84
CA PRO A 15 -58.22 -15.73 -27.37
C PRO A 15 -57.97 -15.60 -28.88
N LEU A 16 -56.88 -16.21 -29.36
CA LEU A 16 -56.55 -16.23 -30.78
C LEU A 16 -57.76 -16.74 -31.56
N SER A 17 -58.04 -16.12 -32.71
CA SER A 17 -59.15 -16.51 -33.58
C SER A 17 -58.89 -17.82 -34.34
N TYR A 18 -57.73 -18.43 -34.12
CA TYR A 18 -57.23 -19.65 -34.76
C TYR A 18 -56.39 -20.44 -33.75
N ASP A 19 -56.32 -21.75 -33.96
CA ASP A 19 -55.42 -22.63 -33.21
C ASP A 19 -53.98 -22.43 -33.70
N PRO A 20 -53.00 -22.17 -32.81
CA PRO A 20 -51.59 -22.12 -33.16
C PRO A 20 -51.08 -23.36 -33.92
N ASN A 21 -51.67 -24.54 -33.70
CA ASN A 21 -51.27 -25.76 -34.42
C ASN A 21 -51.47 -25.64 -35.93
N PHE A 22 -52.44 -24.86 -36.40
CA PHE A 22 -52.65 -24.61 -37.83
C PHE A 22 -51.48 -23.84 -38.47
N VAL A 23 -50.76 -23.03 -37.69
CA VAL A 23 -49.54 -22.34 -38.20
C VAL A 23 -48.46 -23.37 -38.49
N CYS A 24 -48.23 -24.32 -37.58
CA CYS A 24 -47.26 -25.40 -37.78
C CYS A 24 -47.65 -26.28 -38.97
N GLU A 25 -48.92 -26.70 -39.07
CA GLU A 25 -49.42 -27.52 -40.18
C GLU A 25 -49.25 -26.83 -41.55
N ILE A 26 -49.52 -25.52 -41.64
CA ILE A 26 -49.33 -24.76 -42.88
C ILE A 26 -47.86 -24.68 -43.28
N ILE A 27 -46.97 -24.44 -42.31
CA ILE A 27 -45.53 -24.36 -42.57
C ILE A 27 -44.99 -25.73 -42.97
N GLU A 28 -45.36 -26.80 -42.27
CA GLU A 28 -44.97 -28.18 -42.61
C GLU A 28 -45.48 -28.59 -44.00
N ALA A 29 -46.73 -28.27 -44.34
CA ALA A 29 -47.29 -28.54 -45.66
C ALA A 29 -46.58 -27.74 -46.76
N GLY A 30 -46.21 -26.49 -46.48
CA GLY A 30 -45.44 -25.64 -47.40
C GLY A 30 -44.04 -26.20 -47.67
N LEU A 31 -43.33 -26.59 -46.60
CA LEU A 31 -42.01 -27.22 -46.72
C LEU A 31 -42.09 -28.56 -47.47
N ALA A 32 -43.10 -29.38 -47.19
CA ALA A 32 -43.33 -30.63 -47.90
C ALA A 32 -43.66 -30.43 -49.40
N ALA A 33 -44.29 -29.30 -49.75
CA ALA A 33 -44.53 -28.90 -51.14
C ALA A 33 -43.29 -28.32 -51.84
N GLY A 34 -42.15 -28.21 -51.15
CA GLY A 34 -40.90 -27.71 -51.69
C GLY A 34 -40.76 -26.18 -51.69
N LEU A 35 -41.61 -25.47 -50.93
CA LEU A 35 -41.45 -24.02 -50.75
C LEU A 35 -40.27 -23.76 -49.80
N PRO A 36 -39.40 -22.78 -50.11
CA PRO A 36 -38.32 -22.42 -49.21
C PRO A 36 -38.88 -21.78 -47.93
N ALA A 37 -38.25 -22.08 -46.78
CA ALA A 37 -38.69 -21.57 -45.47
C ALA A 37 -38.83 -20.04 -45.41
N ALA A 38 -38.03 -19.32 -46.22
CA ALA A 38 -38.08 -17.86 -46.34
C ALA A 38 -39.38 -17.33 -46.99
N GLU A 39 -40.05 -18.14 -47.83
CA GLU A 39 -41.34 -17.79 -48.46
C GLU A 39 -42.54 -18.18 -47.59
N LEU A 40 -42.33 -18.97 -46.53
CA LEU A 40 -43.35 -19.34 -45.55
C LEU A 40 -43.37 -18.33 -44.39
N ASP A 41 -43.62 -17.08 -44.75
CA ASP A 41 -43.66 -15.95 -43.82
C ASP A 41 -45.07 -15.70 -43.25
N ALA A 42 -45.20 -14.76 -42.32
CA ALA A 42 -46.49 -14.45 -41.70
C ALA A 42 -47.57 -13.98 -42.69
N PRO A 43 -47.28 -13.17 -43.73
CA PRO A 43 -48.21 -12.91 -44.83
C PRO A 43 -48.72 -14.18 -45.52
N TYR A 44 -47.83 -15.10 -45.90
CA TYR A 44 -48.20 -16.37 -46.54
C TYR A 44 -49.08 -17.23 -45.64
N VAL A 45 -48.67 -17.41 -44.38
CA VAL A 45 -49.42 -18.19 -43.39
C VAL A 45 -50.78 -17.53 -43.09
N LYS A 46 -50.84 -16.20 -43.07
CA LYS A 46 -52.10 -15.45 -42.88
C LYS A 46 -53.08 -15.72 -44.01
N GLU A 47 -52.62 -15.68 -45.26
CA GLU A 47 -53.44 -15.98 -46.43
C GLU A 47 -54.01 -17.41 -46.34
N LYS A 48 -53.15 -18.37 -45.99
CA LYS A 48 -53.54 -19.77 -45.81
C LYS A 48 -54.50 -20.02 -44.65
N LEU A 49 -54.30 -19.37 -43.51
CA LEU A 49 -55.24 -19.43 -42.39
C LEU A 49 -56.63 -18.87 -42.77
N CYS A 50 -56.66 -17.81 -43.58
CA CYS A 50 -57.93 -17.21 -44.01
C CYS A 50 -58.67 -18.07 -45.05
N ASN A 51 -57.93 -18.58 -46.04
CA ASN A 51 -58.51 -19.31 -47.18
C ASN A 51 -58.85 -20.76 -46.82
N ASP A 52 -57.93 -21.47 -46.15
CA ASP A 52 -58.02 -22.91 -45.97
C ASP A 52 -58.67 -23.26 -44.62
N HIS A 53 -58.52 -22.40 -43.60
CA HIS A 53 -59.06 -22.61 -42.24
C HIS A 53 -60.20 -21.65 -41.86
N GLY A 54 -60.64 -20.78 -42.78
CA GLY A 54 -61.78 -19.88 -42.57
C GLY A 54 -61.59 -18.84 -41.46
N VAL A 55 -60.35 -18.54 -41.09
CA VAL A 55 -60.02 -17.58 -40.03
C VAL A 55 -60.29 -16.17 -40.53
N LYS A 56 -60.89 -15.31 -39.69
CA LYS A 56 -61.12 -13.90 -40.05
C LYS A 56 -59.78 -13.19 -40.27
N GLY A 57 -59.65 -12.46 -41.38
CA GLY A 57 -58.43 -11.73 -41.78
C GLY A 57 -57.95 -10.61 -40.83
N SER A 58 -58.67 -10.34 -39.73
CA SER A 58 -58.27 -9.39 -38.68
C SER A 58 -57.23 -9.97 -37.70
N ILE A 59 -56.32 -10.84 -38.17
CA ILE A 59 -55.21 -11.39 -37.39
C ILE A 59 -54.15 -10.31 -37.17
N ARG A 60 -53.70 -10.16 -35.92
CA ARG A 60 -52.58 -9.29 -35.55
C ARG A 60 -51.29 -9.84 -36.15
N GLN A 61 -50.61 -9.04 -36.96
CA GLN A 61 -49.43 -9.45 -37.71
C GLN A 61 -48.25 -9.83 -36.80
N GLU A 62 -47.89 -8.99 -35.82
CA GLU A 62 -46.79 -9.24 -34.89
C GLU A 62 -46.94 -10.56 -34.10
N ALA A 63 -48.17 -10.89 -33.70
CA ALA A 63 -48.46 -12.13 -32.98
C ALA A 63 -48.32 -13.35 -33.89
N LEU A 64 -48.67 -13.23 -35.17
CA LEU A 64 -48.53 -14.30 -36.16
C LEU A 64 -47.06 -14.48 -36.56
N GLU A 65 -46.29 -13.40 -36.74
CA GLU A 65 -44.86 -13.43 -37.01
C GLU A 65 -44.09 -14.17 -35.91
N SER A 66 -44.41 -13.90 -34.64
CA SER A 66 -43.81 -14.63 -33.52
C SER A 66 -44.14 -16.12 -33.52
N LEU A 67 -45.36 -16.50 -33.93
CA LEU A 67 -45.77 -17.90 -34.01
C LEU A 67 -45.11 -18.62 -35.19
N VAL A 68 -45.01 -17.97 -36.34
CA VAL A 68 -44.31 -18.50 -37.53
C VAL A 68 -42.82 -18.69 -37.24
N ALA A 69 -42.17 -17.73 -36.58
CA ALA A 69 -40.77 -17.86 -36.17
C ALA A 69 -40.55 -19.00 -35.17
N ALA A 70 -41.46 -19.16 -34.21
CA ALA A 70 -41.41 -20.27 -33.25
C ALA A 70 -41.60 -21.63 -33.93
N ALA A 71 -42.54 -21.73 -34.87
CA ALA A 71 -42.79 -22.95 -35.64
C ALA A 71 -41.58 -23.33 -36.51
N HIS A 72 -40.97 -22.37 -37.22
CA HIS A 72 -39.71 -22.61 -37.96
C HIS A 72 -38.58 -23.11 -37.04
N ALA A 73 -38.42 -22.50 -35.86
CA ALA A 73 -37.40 -22.93 -34.89
C ALA A 73 -37.65 -24.37 -34.38
N GLU A 74 -38.91 -24.73 -34.12
CA GLU A 74 -39.28 -26.08 -33.68
C GLU A 74 -39.04 -27.13 -34.76
N ILE A 75 -39.40 -26.83 -36.01
CA ILE A 75 -39.16 -27.70 -37.16
C ILE A 75 -37.65 -27.92 -37.36
N VAL A 76 -36.85 -26.84 -37.36
CA VAL A 76 -35.39 -26.93 -37.49
C VAL A 76 -34.77 -27.75 -36.36
N ASP A 77 -35.23 -27.56 -35.11
CA ASP A 77 -34.73 -28.32 -33.97
C ASP A 77 -35.12 -29.81 -34.05
N ALA A 78 -36.32 -30.12 -34.53
CA ALA A 78 -36.77 -31.48 -34.77
C ALA A 78 -35.98 -32.16 -35.90
N GLU A 79 -35.72 -31.45 -37.00
CA GLU A 79 -34.87 -31.90 -38.11
C GLU A 79 -33.43 -32.16 -37.64
N ASN A 80 -32.84 -31.23 -36.89
CA ASN A 80 -31.50 -31.41 -36.32
C ASN A 80 -31.43 -32.64 -35.43
N LYS A 81 -32.42 -32.85 -34.56
CA LYS A 81 -32.51 -34.06 -33.73
C LYS A 81 -32.66 -35.33 -34.58
N ALA A 82 -33.43 -35.28 -35.66
CA ALA A 82 -33.59 -36.41 -36.58
C ALA A 82 -32.29 -36.72 -37.33
N LEU A 83 -31.58 -35.69 -37.81
CA LEU A 83 -30.27 -35.82 -38.46
C LEU A 83 -29.23 -36.42 -37.52
N LEU A 84 -29.19 -35.97 -36.26
CA LEU A 84 -28.32 -36.54 -35.24
C LEU A 84 -28.63 -38.02 -34.95
N LYS A 85 -29.92 -38.41 -34.97
CA LYS A 85 -30.34 -39.82 -34.82
C LYS A 85 -30.04 -40.67 -36.06
N ALA A 86 -29.98 -40.06 -37.24
CA ALA A 86 -29.69 -40.74 -38.49
C ALA A 86 -28.19 -40.95 -38.72
N LEU A 87 -27.33 -40.39 -37.86
CA LEU A 87 -25.89 -40.63 -37.90
C LEU A 87 -25.60 -42.12 -37.66
N PRO A 88 -24.64 -42.72 -38.39
CA PRO A 88 -24.19 -44.08 -38.14
C PRO A 88 -23.80 -44.34 -36.69
N ASP A 89 -24.17 -45.52 -36.19
CA ASP A 89 -23.75 -46.03 -34.90
C ASP A 89 -22.22 -46.01 -34.82
N GLY A 90 -21.68 -45.18 -33.92
CA GLY A 90 -20.23 -45.00 -33.72
C GLY A 90 -19.73 -43.57 -33.87
N ILE A 91 -20.42 -42.69 -34.60
CA ILE A 91 -19.99 -41.28 -34.72
C ILE A 91 -20.11 -40.55 -33.38
N ALA A 92 -21.25 -40.70 -32.69
CA ALA A 92 -21.44 -40.13 -31.36
C ALA A 92 -20.35 -40.60 -30.38
N ALA A 93 -20.08 -41.91 -30.37
CA ALA A 93 -19.03 -42.49 -29.54
C ALA A 93 -17.62 -41.97 -29.90
N ALA A 94 -17.32 -41.79 -31.20
CA ALA A 94 -16.05 -41.23 -31.65
C ALA A 94 -15.89 -39.76 -31.26
N VAL A 95 -16.97 -38.97 -31.30
CA VAL A 95 -16.97 -37.57 -30.83
C VAL A 95 -16.75 -37.52 -29.32
N ASP A 96 -17.42 -38.38 -28.54
CA ASP A 96 -17.24 -38.46 -27.09
C ASP A 96 -15.81 -38.88 -26.72
N GLU A 97 -15.23 -39.85 -27.45
CA GLU A 97 -13.85 -40.28 -27.25
C GLU A 97 -12.85 -39.17 -27.58
N ALA A 98 -13.06 -38.45 -28.69
CA ALA A 98 -12.24 -37.31 -29.08
C ALA A 98 -12.34 -36.17 -28.05
N ALA A 99 -13.53 -35.87 -27.56
CA ALA A 99 -13.75 -34.88 -26.51
C ALA A 99 -13.07 -35.28 -25.20
N ALA A 100 -13.14 -36.56 -24.82
CA ALA A 100 -12.45 -37.09 -23.65
C ALA A 100 -10.92 -37.02 -23.81
N ALA A 101 -10.39 -37.32 -25.00
CA ALA A 101 -8.96 -37.20 -25.30
C ALA A 101 -8.50 -35.74 -25.21
N ALA A 102 -9.23 -34.82 -25.85
CA ALA A 102 -8.95 -33.38 -25.76
C ALA A 102 -9.00 -32.86 -24.32
N GLY A 103 -9.97 -33.35 -23.52
CA GLY A 103 -10.07 -33.03 -22.10
C GLY A 103 -8.86 -33.48 -21.29
N ARG A 104 -8.34 -34.69 -21.55
CA ARG A 104 -7.12 -35.20 -20.91
C ARG A 104 -5.89 -34.36 -21.28
N GLU A 105 -5.72 -34.03 -22.54
CA GLU A 105 -4.60 -33.18 -22.99
C GLU A 105 -4.67 -31.78 -22.36
N LEU A 106 -5.87 -31.19 -22.28
CA LEU A 106 -6.05 -29.90 -21.63
C LEU A 106 -5.66 -29.95 -20.16
N LEU A 107 -6.04 -31.00 -19.43
CA LEU A 107 -5.65 -31.19 -18.04
C LEU A 107 -4.13 -31.31 -17.87
N LEU A 108 -3.44 -32.00 -18.79
CA LEU A 108 -1.98 -32.08 -18.77
C LEU A 108 -1.32 -30.72 -19.02
N VAL A 109 -1.84 -29.93 -19.95
CA VAL A 109 -1.34 -28.57 -20.21
C VAL A 109 -1.56 -27.68 -18.99
N LEU A 110 -2.74 -27.73 -18.38
CA LEU A 110 -3.05 -26.97 -17.16
C LEU A 110 -2.14 -27.38 -16.00
N ALA A 111 -1.90 -28.68 -15.80
CA ALA A 111 -0.99 -29.16 -14.76
C ALA A 111 0.45 -28.66 -14.99
N ARG A 112 0.94 -28.68 -16.23
CA ARG A 112 2.26 -28.14 -16.58
C ARG A 112 2.34 -26.63 -16.33
N GLN A 113 1.34 -25.88 -16.76
CA GLN A 113 1.30 -24.44 -16.55
C GLN A 113 1.23 -24.11 -15.06
N HIS A 114 0.41 -24.84 -14.29
CA HIS A 114 0.33 -24.68 -12.85
C HIS A 114 1.67 -24.93 -12.16
N ALA A 115 2.38 -26.01 -12.53
CA ALA A 115 3.70 -26.30 -11.98
C ALA A 115 4.72 -25.19 -12.27
N VAL A 116 4.71 -24.63 -13.48
CA VAL A 116 5.58 -23.50 -13.85
C VAL A 116 5.21 -22.26 -13.04
N SER A 117 3.93 -21.92 -12.95
CA SER A 117 3.46 -20.77 -12.18
C SER A 117 3.79 -20.90 -10.69
N GLN A 118 3.65 -22.11 -10.14
CA GLN A 118 4.00 -22.40 -8.75
C GLN A 118 5.51 -22.25 -8.52
N ALA A 119 6.35 -22.78 -9.41
CA ALA A 119 7.80 -22.64 -9.29
C ALA A 119 8.25 -21.15 -9.30
N VAL A 120 7.63 -20.33 -10.14
CA VAL A 120 7.90 -18.87 -10.17
C VAL A 120 7.44 -18.20 -8.88
N ALA A 121 6.26 -18.55 -8.38
CA ALA A 121 5.75 -18.03 -7.11
C ALA A 121 6.65 -18.42 -5.93
N ASP A 122 7.14 -19.66 -5.90
CA ASP A 122 8.04 -20.14 -4.86
C ASP A 122 9.40 -19.44 -4.92
N GLN A 123 9.96 -19.24 -6.13
CA GLN A 123 11.19 -18.49 -6.32
C GLN A 123 11.07 -17.05 -5.82
N THR A 124 10.02 -16.33 -6.24
CA THR A 124 9.80 -14.95 -5.78
C THR A 124 9.60 -14.86 -4.26
N CYS A 125 8.96 -15.86 -3.66
CA CYS A 125 8.83 -15.94 -2.20
C CYS A 125 10.18 -16.12 -1.50
N GLU A 126 11.08 -16.93 -2.04
CA GLU A 126 12.44 -17.09 -1.51
C GLU A 126 13.28 -15.82 -1.63
N GLU A 127 13.20 -15.12 -2.76
CA GLU A 127 13.84 -13.83 -2.98
C GLU A 127 13.36 -12.80 -1.93
N LEU A 128 12.04 -12.68 -1.74
CA LEU A 128 11.47 -11.80 -0.73
C LEU A 128 11.87 -12.18 0.71
N ARG A 129 12.01 -13.47 1.00
CA ARG A 129 12.51 -13.94 2.32
C ARG A 129 13.99 -13.58 2.51
N ALA A 130 14.81 -13.64 1.47
CA ALA A 130 16.21 -13.21 1.52
C ALA A 130 16.30 -11.69 1.76
N ASP A 131 15.53 -10.91 1.00
CA ASP A 131 15.48 -9.45 1.14
C ASP A 131 15.00 -9.03 2.52
N LYS A 132 13.95 -9.69 3.04
CA LYS A 132 13.47 -9.46 4.42
C LYS A 132 14.57 -9.71 5.44
N ARG A 133 15.32 -10.81 5.34
CA ARG A 133 16.42 -11.12 6.26
C ARG A 133 17.52 -10.06 6.19
N ASN A 134 17.87 -9.59 4.99
CA ASN A 134 18.85 -8.53 4.80
C ASN A 134 18.37 -7.20 5.41
N ALA A 135 17.12 -6.82 5.15
CA ALA A 135 16.53 -5.63 5.76
C ALA A 135 16.51 -5.70 7.28
N GLN A 136 16.15 -6.85 7.86
CA GLN A 136 16.17 -7.06 9.31
C GLN A 136 17.59 -6.94 9.89
N HIS A 137 18.60 -7.48 9.22
CA HIS A 137 20.00 -7.32 9.63
C HIS A 137 20.41 -5.84 9.63
N ARG A 138 20.11 -5.11 8.55
CA ARG A 138 20.42 -3.67 8.46
C ARG A 138 19.70 -2.85 9.52
N ILE A 139 18.45 -3.19 9.84
CA ILE A 139 17.71 -2.53 10.92
C ILE A 139 18.42 -2.78 12.25
N ALA A 140 18.80 -4.02 12.56
CA ALA A 140 19.51 -4.35 13.79
C ALA A 140 20.86 -3.62 13.89
N ASP A 141 21.62 -3.53 12.80
CA ASP A 141 22.88 -2.78 12.75
C ASP A 141 22.64 -1.28 13.05
N LEU A 142 21.64 -0.68 12.40
CA LEU A 142 21.30 0.73 12.60
C LEU A 142 20.77 1.02 14.02
N GLU A 143 19.99 0.10 14.59
CA GLU A 143 19.53 0.18 15.99
C GLU A 143 20.73 0.11 16.95
N GLY A 144 21.72 -0.75 16.67
CA GLY A 144 22.98 -0.82 17.41
C GLY A 144 23.77 0.49 17.33
N CYS A 145 24.03 1.01 16.12
CA CYS A 145 24.71 2.29 15.94
C CYS A 145 23.97 3.46 16.62
N LEU A 146 22.64 3.45 16.60
CA LEU A 146 21.83 4.46 17.29
C LEU A 146 22.01 4.38 18.81
N ALA A 147 22.07 3.17 19.38
CA ALA A 147 22.30 2.97 20.81
C ALA A 147 23.69 3.48 21.22
N GLU A 148 24.73 3.11 20.46
CA GLU A 148 26.10 3.59 20.68
C GLU A 148 26.19 5.12 20.59
N ALA A 149 25.57 5.72 19.57
CA ALA A 149 25.53 7.17 19.41
C ALA A 149 24.80 7.87 20.57
N LYS A 150 23.71 7.30 21.07
CA LYS A 150 22.99 7.83 22.25
C LYS A 150 23.86 7.76 23.49
N GLU A 151 24.57 6.65 23.70
CA GLU A 151 25.48 6.51 24.85
C GLU A 151 26.63 7.51 24.76
N ALA A 152 27.25 7.68 23.58
CA ALA A 152 28.27 8.69 23.35
C ALA A 152 27.76 10.11 23.63
N CYS A 153 26.53 10.45 23.20
CA CYS A 153 25.91 11.73 23.52
C CYS A 153 25.69 11.93 25.03
N HIS A 154 25.29 10.89 25.76
CA HIS A 154 25.15 10.97 27.22
C HIS A 154 26.49 11.19 27.91
N THR A 155 27.54 10.50 27.48
CA THR A 155 28.91 10.70 28.00
C THR A 155 29.39 12.12 27.73
N LEU A 156 29.27 12.63 26.50
CA LEU A 156 29.65 14.00 26.16
C LEU A 156 28.84 15.04 26.93
N ALA A 157 27.55 14.79 27.17
CA ALA A 157 26.72 15.69 27.98
C ALA A 157 27.22 15.74 29.43
N ARG A 158 27.59 14.59 29.99
CA ARG A 158 28.17 14.51 31.34
C ARG A 158 29.52 15.21 31.43
N GLU A 159 30.43 14.94 30.49
CA GLU A 159 31.74 15.61 30.42
C GLU A 159 31.58 17.13 30.29
N ARG A 160 30.64 17.59 29.46
CA ARG A 160 30.32 19.02 29.34
C ARG A 160 29.87 19.61 30.68
N ASP A 161 29.00 18.91 31.41
CA ASP A 161 28.47 19.38 32.68
C ASP A 161 29.56 19.42 33.76
N GLU A 162 30.42 18.39 33.83
CA GLU A 162 31.60 18.36 34.71
C GLU A 162 32.56 19.53 34.40
N MET A 163 32.89 19.75 33.12
CA MET A 163 33.74 20.88 32.72
C MET A 163 33.12 22.25 33.01
N ALA A 164 31.78 22.37 32.92
CA ALA A 164 31.08 23.60 33.25
C ALA A 164 31.13 23.91 34.75
N GLU A 165 31.05 22.88 35.60
CA GLU A 165 31.22 23.00 37.05
C GLU A 165 32.66 23.42 37.42
N GLU A 166 33.67 22.77 36.83
CA GLU A 166 35.08 23.13 37.03
C GLU A 166 35.38 24.58 36.59
N LEU A 167 34.79 25.00 35.47
CA LEU A 167 34.89 26.38 35.00
C LEU A 167 34.25 27.37 36.00
N ALA A 168 33.09 27.04 36.55
CA ALA A 168 32.44 27.88 37.56
C ALA A 168 33.26 27.99 38.85
N GLU A 169 33.88 26.90 39.30
CA GLU A 169 34.73 26.87 40.49
C GLU A 169 36.05 27.63 40.29
N SER A 170 36.69 27.47 39.14
CA SER A 170 37.89 28.24 38.78
C SER A 170 37.58 29.74 38.66
N GLN A 171 36.46 30.12 38.06
CA GLN A 171 36.01 31.53 38.02
C GLN A 171 35.76 32.09 39.42
N LYS A 172 35.17 31.30 40.33
CA LYS A 172 34.98 31.71 41.73
C LYS A 172 36.33 31.93 42.42
N THR A 173 37.27 31.00 42.25
CA THR A 173 38.61 31.09 42.82
C THR A 173 39.36 32.31 42.29
N LEU A 174 39.25 32.58 40.99
CA LEU A 174 39.82 33.76 40.34
C LEU A 174 39.24 35.06 40.93
N ARG A 175 37.92 35.14 41.11
CA ARG A 175 37.27 36.31 41.75
C ARG A 175 37.77 36.54 43.17
N VAL A 176 37.95 35.48 43.97
CA VAL A 176 38.49 35.59 45.33
C VAL A 176 39.93 36.08 45.30
N ALA A 177 40.77 35.52 44.42
CA ALA A 177 42.16 35.95 44.27
C ALA A 177 42.27 37.41 43.80
N GLN A 178 41.40 37.83 42.86
CA GLN A 178 41.33 39.22 42.41
C GLN A 178 40.94 40.17 43.55
N ALA A 179 39.90 39.82 44.33
CA ALA A 179 39.48 40.61 45.48
C ALA A 179 40.59 40.72 46.54
N GLU A 180 41.38 39.66 46.74
CA GLU A 180 42.52 39.69 47.67
C GLU A 180 43.67 40.56 47.16
N VAL A 181 43.97 40.51 45.85
CA VAL A 181 44.96 41.42 45.24
C VAL A 181 44.50 42.88 45.36
N GLU A 182 43.22 43.16 45.09
CA GLU A 182 42.65 44.49 45.27
C GLU A 182 42.77 44.95 46.72
N ARG A 183 42.43 44.09 47.69
CA ARG A 183 42.57 44.37 49.13
C ARG A 183 44.02 44.72 49.48
N LEU A 184 44.98 43.87 49.09
CA LEU A 184 46.41 44.08 49.34
C LEU A 184 46.96 45.33 48.63
N SER A 185 46.40 45.72 47.48
CA SER A 185 46.77 46.96 46.79
C SER A 185 46.15 48.22 47.40
N SER A 186 45.03 48.07 48.12
CA SER A 186 44.32 49.16 48.81
C SER A 186 44.81 49.38 50.25
N GLU A 187 45.40 48.36 50.87
CA GLU A 187 46.12 48.50 52.13
C GLU A 187 47.40 49.31 51.85
N PRO A 188 47.60 50.47 52.51
CA PRO A 188 48.87 51.19 52.38
C PRO A 188 49.96 50.23 52.82
N THR A 189 50.93 49.96 51.94
CA THR A 189 51.99 49.03 52.30
C THR A 189 52.70 49.56 53.56
N GLY A 190 53.29 48.68 54.37
CA GLY A 190 54.12 49.12 55.50
C GLY A 190 55.20 50.13 55.07
N LEU A 191 55.59 50.07 53.79
CA LEU A 191 56.45 51.04 53.11
C LEU A 191 55.77 52.41 52.90
N ASP A 192 54.50 52.46 52.52
CA ASP A 192 53.72 53.70 52.38
C ASP A 192 53.48 54.37 53.74
N HIS A 193 53.20 53.58 54.79
CA HIS A 193 53.13 54.09 56.16
C HIS A 193 54.49 54.61 56.65
N LEU A 194 55.58 53.87 56.42
CA LEU A 194 56.93 54.34 56.72
C LEU A 194 57.30 55.62 55.95
N LEU A 195 56.96 55.70 54.66
CA LEU A 195 57.19 56.90 53.85
C LEU A 195 56.32 58.08 54.29
N ALA A 196 55.09 57.83 54.75
CA ALA A 196 54.22 58.84 55.32
C ALA A 196 54.75 59.36 56.68
N GLU A 197 55.19 58.46 57.57
CA GLU A 197 55.82 58.81 58.86
C GLU A 197 57.15 59.54 58.68
N LEU A 198 57.96 59.17 57.68
CA LEU A 198 59.19 59.89 57.30
C LEU A 198 58.92 61.27 56.70
N ARG A 199 57.75 61.47 56.09
CA ARG A 199 57.30 62.77 55.55
C ARG A 199 56.61 63.65 56.59
N ASP A 200 56.22 63.11 57.75
CA ASP A 200 55.63 63.88 58.85
C ASP A 200 56.68 64.88 59.40
N PRO A 201 56.40 66.20 59.37
CA PRO A 201 57.33 67.20 59.88
C PRO A 201 57.67 67.05 61.36
N LYS A 202 56.85 66.36 62.17
CA LYS A 202 57.15 66.10 63.59
C LYS A 202 58.25 65.07 63.80
N ASN A 203 58.37 64.11 62.88
CA ASN A 203 59.38 63.03 62.96
C ASN A 203 60.70 63.40 62.27
N ARG A 204 60.73 64.50 61.49
CA ARG A 204 61.93 64.96 60.78
C ARG A 204 63.12 65.22 61.70
N ASP A 205 62.89 65.76 62.89
CA ASP A 205 63.98 66.08 63.83
C ASP A 205 64.58 64.82 64.46
N GLY A 206 63.75 63.83 64.77
CA GLY A 206 64.21 62.51 65.23
C GLY A 206 64.97 61.74 64.15
N VAL A 207 64.49 61.79 62.90
CA VAL A 207 65.16 61.16 61.75
C VAL A 207 66.49 61.87 61.43
N ARG A 208 66.55 63.21 61.53
CA ARG A 208 67.81 63.98 61.41
C ARG A 208 68.77 63.63 62.53
N ALA A 209 68.31 63.53 63.77
CA ALA A 209 69.16 63.16 64.91
C ALA A 209 69.77 61.77 64.70
N ALA A 210 68.97 60.77 64.32
CA ALA A 210 69.44 59.42 64.02
C ALA A 210 70.40 59.37 62.82
N LEU A 211 70.13 60.13 61.75
CA LEU A 211 71.08 60.24 60.62
C LEU A 211 72.39 60.92 61.03
N THR A 212 72.32 61.93 61.90
CA THR A 212 73.51 62.63 62.43
C THR A 212 74.32 61.70 63.32
N GLU A 213 73.66 60.84 64.11
CA GLU A 213 74.30 59.82 64.95
C GLU A 213 74.92 58.69 64.11
N ILE A 214 74.28 58.26 63.02
CA ILE A 214 74.82 57.26 62.08
C ILE A 214 76.01 57.83 61.29
N VAL A 215 75.95 59.10 60.88
CA VAL A 215 77.07 59.79 60.22
C VAL A 215 78.23 60.03 61.21
N ALA A 216 77.94 60.36 62.47
CA ALA A 216 78.94 60.51 63.52
C ALA A 216 79.61 59.17 63.88
N SER A 217 78.85 58.07 63.91
CA SER A 217 79.38 56.73 64.18
C SER A 217 80.13 56.10 62.99
N ARG A 218 79.89 56.56 61.75
CA ARG A 218 80.76 56.26 60.59
C ARG A 218 81.97 57.18 60.45
N GLY A 219 82.03 58.27 61.22
CA GLY A 219 83.09 59.28 61.18
C GLY A 219 84.24 59.08 62.17
N THR A 220 84.28 58.00 62.94
CA THR A 220 85.42 57.70 63.82
C THR A 220 86.40 56.75 63.11
N PRO A 221 87.58 57.23 62.67
CA PRO A 221 88.65 56.34 62.25
C PRO A 221 89.21 55.63 63.49
N ALA A 222 89.19 54.30 63.47
CA ALA A 222 89.95 53.50 64.42
C ALA A 222 91.44 53.64 64.09
N THR A 223 92.10 54.62 64.70
CA THR A 223 93.54 54.58 64.95
C THR A 223 93.77 54.00 66.33
N GLN A 224 94.19 52.73 66.36
CA GLN A 224 95.29 52.21 67.19
C GLN A 224 95.69 50.84 66.67
#